data_AF-A0AA90Z0Y5-F1
#
_entry.id   AF-A0AA90Z0Y5-F1
#
_cell.length_a   1.000
_cell.length_b   1.000
_cell.length_c   1.000
_cell.angle_alpha   90.00
_cell.angle_beta   90.00
_cell.angle_gamma   90.00
#
_symmetry.space_group_name_H-M   'P 1'
#
loop_
_entity.id
_entity.type
_entity.pdbx_description
1 polymer ?
#
loop_
_entity_poly.entity_id
_entity_poly.type
_entity_poly.pdbx_seq_one_letter_code
_entity_poly.pdbx_strand_id
1 'polypeptide(L)'
;MSEPSIPDWINAGSAAIGALAILIGLFGANAKINENRRTARQIRRSEVAEELIALSHNVEDAFAHIRNPMVSIPKDRLSDKKYAYQQRYERLASYNNLFKKLRDAQIRVRAVIGDREVDQAVEVLFRTRAQLATAIEILADYTDWEASELDQMEKDHRKKLRSDLYGSFSRSDDLGSKITEAVSVIENKLSPIARLE
;
A
#
# COMPACT_ATOMS: atom_id res chain seq x y z
N MET A 1 -45.59 -3.83 -75.66
CA MET A 1 -45.61 -3.41 -74.24
C MET A 1 -44.65 -4.30 -73.48
N SER A 2 -43.52 -3.75 -73.08
CA SER A 2 -42.59 -4.33 -72.12
C SER A 2 -41.86 -3.14 -71.49
N GLU A 3 -42.13 -2.93 -70.22
CA GLU A 3 -41.75 -1.76 -69.42
C GLU A 3 -40.22 -1.61 -69.30
N PRO A 4 -39.69 -0.38 -69.20
CA PRO A 4 -38.27 -0.16 -68.96
C PRO A 4 -37.91 -0.67 -67.56
N SER A 5 -36.98 -1.65 -67.51
CA SER A 5 -36.38 -2.13 -66.27
C SER A 5 -35.78 -0.96 -65.51
N ILE A 6 -36.33 -0.66 -64.33
CA ILE A 6 -35.73 0.26 -63.36
C ILE A 6 -34.28 -0.17 -63.17
N PRO A 7 -33.30 0.73 -63.33
CA PRO A 7 -31.99 0.28 -63.74
C PRO A 7 -31.16 -0.19 -62.55
N ASP A 8 -30.60 -1.41 -62.67
CA ASP A 8 -29.85 -2.15 -61.65
C ASP A 8 -28.69 -1.37 -60.99
N TRP A 9 -28.23 -0.28 -61.60
CA TRP A 9 -27.21 0.61 -61.02
C TRP A 9 -27.69 1.38 -59.78
N ILE A 10 -29.00 1.63 -59.63
CA ILE A 10 -29.58 2.29 -58.45
C ILE A 10 -29.58 1.33 -57.24
N ASN A 11 -29.80 0.03 -57.48
CA ASN A 11 -29.70 -1.01 -56.46
C ASN A 11 -28.24 -1.30 -56.06
N ALA A 12 -27.30 -1.23 -57.02
CA ALA A 12 -25.87 -1.36 -56.72
C ALA A 12 -25.31 -0.18 -55.92
N GLY A 13 -25.75 1.06 -56.22
CA GLY A 13 -25.32 2.27 -55.49
C GLY A 13 -25.83 2.32 -54.05
N SER A 14 -27.08 1.89 -53.81
CA SER A 14 -27.65 1.82 -52.46
C SER A 14 -27.02 0.71 -51.62
N ALA A 15 -26.69 -0.44 -52.20
CA ALA A 15 -25.94 -1.51 -51.53
C ALA A 15 -24.51 -1.09 -51.15
N ALA A 16 -23.83 -0.33 -52.00
CA ALA A 16 -22.48 0.18 -51.73
C ALA A 16 -22.45 1.20 -50.58
N ILE A 17 -23.42 2.12 -50.53
CA ILE A 17 -23.56 3.10 -49.44
C ILE A 17 -23.94 2.41 -48.11
N GLY A 18 -24.83 1.42 -48.16
CA GLY A 18 -25.21 0.62 -46.99
C GLY A 18 -24.02 -0.15 -46.40
N ALA A 19 -23.19 -0.77 -47.25
CA ALA A 19 -21.98 -1.48 -46.81
C ALA A 19 -20.95 -0.52 -46.19
N LEU A 20 -20.78 0.69 -46.75
CA LEU A 20 -19.87 1.71 -46.21
C LEU A 20 -20.33 2.23 -44.83
N ALA A 21 -21.64 2.44 -44.66
CA ALA A 21 -22.22 2.87 -43.39
C ALA A 21 -22.09 1.79 -42.29
N ILE A 22 -22.25 0.51 -42.63
CA ILE A 22 -22.03 -0.61 -41.71
C ILE A 22 -20.55 -0.68 -41.31
N LEU A 23 -19.62 -0.51 -42.25
CA LEU A 23 -18.17 -0.49 -41.95
C LEU A 23 -17.79 0.69 -41.06
N ILE A 24 -18.24 1.91 -41.38
CA ILE A 24 -18.00 3.11 -40.54
C ILE A 24 -18.62 2.92 -39.15
N GLY A 25 -19.82 2.36 -39.06
CA GLY A 25 -20.47 2.02 -37.80
C GLY A 25 -19.68 0.98 -36.99
N LEU A 26 -19.12 -0.04 -37.65
CA LEU A 26 -18.30 -1.08 -37.02
C LEU A 26 -16.97 -0.49 -36.50
N PHE A 27 -16.29 0.34 -37.30
CA PHE A 27 -15.05 1.01 -36.90
C PHE A 27 -15.28 2.04 -35.77
N GLY A 28 -16.37 2.81 -35.83
CA GLY A 28 -16.76 3.76 -34.78
C GLY A 28 -17.11 3.06 -33.46
N ALA A 29 -17.85 1.95 -33.52
CA ALA A 29 -18.14 1.13 -32.34
C ALA A 29 -16.87 0.50 -31.73
N ASN A 30 -15.96 0.02 -32.58
CA ASN A 30 -14.70 -0.58 -32.11
C ASN A 30 -13.76 0.47 -31.49
N ALA A 31 -13.73 1.69 -32.03
CA ALA A 31 -13.02 2.82 -31.44
C ALA A 31 -13.58 3.17 -30.05
N LYS A 32 -14.91 3.26 -29.93
CA LYS A 32 -15.60 3.55 -28.65
C LYS A 32 -15.40 2.46 -27.60
N ILE A 33 -15.39 1.19 -28.00
CA ILE A 33 -15.08 0.06 -27.09
C ILE A 33 -13.62 0.12 -26.61
N ASN A 34 -12.68 0.44 -27.50
CA ASN A 34 -11.27 0.56 -27.14
C ASN A 34 -11.01 1.76 -26.22
N GLU A 35 -11.67 2.89 -26.46
CA GLU A 35 -11.65 4.07 -25.60
C GLU A 35 -12.21 3.74 -24.21
N ASN A 36 -13.41 3.15 -24.14
CA ASN A 36 -14.01 2.72 -22.87
C ASN A 36 -13.10 1.75 -22.09
N ARG A 37 -12.42 0.82 -22.79
CA ARG A 37 -11.46 -0.11 -22.15
C ARG A 37 -10.22 0.61 -21.62
N ARG A 38 -9.73 1.64 -22.32
CA ARG A 38 -8.59 2.45 -21.86
C ARG A 38 -8.97 3.28 -20.63
N THR A 39 -10.13 3.94 -20.68
CA THR A 39 -10.68 4.71 -19.55
C THR A 39 -10.90 3.82 -18.34
N ALA A 40 -11.53 2.66 -18.50
CA ALA A 40 -11.75 1.71 -17.40
C ALA A 40 -10.43 1.21 -16.77
N ARG A 41 -9.38 1.00 -17.58
CA ARG A 41 -8.05 0.63 -17.07
C ARG A 41 -7.39 1.78 -16.31
N GLN A 42 -7.51 3.01 -16.80
CA GLN A 42 -6.96 4.19 -16.13
C GLN A 42 -7.66 4.47 -14.80
N ILE A 43 -8.99 4.39 -14.77
CA ILE A 43 -9.78 4.52 -13.53
C ILE A 43 -9.33 3.46 -12.53
N ARG A 44 -9.29 2.19 -12.94
CA ARG A 44 -8.85 1.12 -12.04
C ARG A 44 -7.42 1.33 -11.52
N ARG A 45 -6.51 1.84 -12.36
CA ARG A 45 -5.13 2.19 -11.95
C ARG A 45 -5.12 3.31 -10.90
N SER A 46 -5.95 4.33 -11.08
CA SER A 46 -6.08 5.44 -10.14
C SER A 46 -6.65 4.97 -8.80
N GLU A 47 -7.72 4.19 -8.80
CA GLU A 47 -8.36 3.66 -7.59
C GLU A 47 -7.39 2.81 -6.74
N VAL A 48 -6.66 1.86 -7.38
CA VAL A 48 -5.71 1.02 -6.64
C VAL A 48 -4.49 1.79 -6.15
N ALA A 49 -4.09 2.84 -6.86
CA ALA A 49 -3.01 3.74 -6.46
C ALA A 49 -3.41 4.55 -5.23
N GLU A 50 -4.58 5.21 -5.28
CA GLU A 50 -5.14 5.98 -4.16
C GLU A 50 -5.30 5.12 -2.91
N GLU A 51 -5.83 3.90 -3.05
CA GLU A 51 -6.01 2.99 -1.93
C GLU A 51 -4.67 2.63 -1.27
N LEU A 52 -3.63 2.35 -2.05
CA LEU A 52 -2.32 2.00 -1.48
C LEU A 52 -1.65 3.19 -0.80
N ILE A 53 -1.78 4.41 -1.35
CA ILE A 53 -1.29 5.65 -0.71
C ILE A 53 -2.00 5.86 0.64
N ALA A 54 -3.32 5.75 0.67
CA ALA A 54 -4.08 5.92 1.90
C ALA A 54 -3.69 4.87 2.95
N LEU A 55 -3.52 3.61 2.55
CA LEU A 55 -3.10 2.54 3.46
C LEU A 55 -1.67 2.73 3.96
N SER A 56 -0.74 3.24 3.15
CA SER A 56 0.64 3.49 3.59
C SER A 56 0.72 4.57 4.66
N HIS A 57 -0.03 5.67 4.50
CA HIS A 57 -0.14 6.73 5.50
C HIS A 57 -0.75 6.23 6.82
N ASN A 58 -1.84 5.46 6.74
CA ASN A 58 -2.43 4.83 7.93
C ASN A 58 -1.46 3.88 8.66
N VAL A 59 -0.56 3.22 7.92
CA VAL A 59 0.47 2.33 8.49
C VAL A 59 1.57 3.13 9.19
N GLU A 60 1.96 4.28 8.65
CA GLU A 60 2.88 5.21 9.34
C GLU A 60 2.30 5.69 10.68
N ASP A 61 1.03 6.10 10.68
CA ASP A 61 0.31 6.50 11.90
C ASP A 61 0.23 5.34 12.91
N ALA A 62 -0.02 4.12 12.43
CA ALA A 62 -0.02 2.93 13.28
C ALA A 62 1.36 2.72 13.93
N PHE A 63 2.45 2.86 13.17
CA PHE A 63 3.80 2.79 13.73
C PHE A 63 4.05 3.89 14.76
N ALA A 64 3.63 5.13 14.50
CA ALA A 64 3.73 6.22 15.47
C ALA A 64 3.00 5.90 16.77
N HIS A 65 1.79 5.34 16.69
CA HIS A 65 1.02 4.94 17.87
C HIS A 65 1.67 3.78 18.65
N ILE A 66 2.18 2.76 17.95
CA ILE A 66 2.86 1.60 18.58
C ILE A 66 4.15 2.05 19.28
N ARG A 67 4.90 2.95 18.66
CA ARG A 67 6.22 3.40 19.12
C ARG A 67 6.17 4.55 20.13
N ASN A 68 4.99 5.11 20.38
CA ASN A 68 4.82 6.20 21.33
C ASN A 68 5.28 5.78 22.75
N PRO A 69 6.24 6.48 23.38
CA PRO A 69 6.79 6.11 24.68
C PRO A 69 5.77 6.20 25.83
N MET A 70 4.69 6.97 25.67
CA MET A 70 3.69 7.18 26.70
C MET A 70 2.77 5.96 26.84
N VAL A 71 2.88 5.27 27.98
CA VAL A 71 2.03 4.15 28.39
C VAL A 71 1.51 4.43 29.79
N SER A 72 0.20 4.37 29.97
CA SER A 72 -0.42 4.38 31.29
C SER A 72 -0.37 2.96 31.85
N ILE A 73 0.31 2.79 32.99
CA ILE A 73 0.39 1.51 33.71
C ILE A 73 -0.57 1.60 34.91
N PRO A 74 -1.60 0.73 34.98
CA PRO A 74 -2.50 0.64 36.14
C PRO A 74 -1.73 0.39 37.44
N LYS A 75 -2.22 0.94 38.57
CA LYS A 75 -1.53 0.84 39.88
C LYS A 75 -1.30 -0.61 40.32
N ASP A 76 -2.23 -1.50 39.99
CA ASP A 76 -2.19 -2.95 40.26
C ASP A 76 -1.16 -3.70 39.41
N ARG A 77 -0.62 -3.08 38.35
CA ARG A 77 0.36 -3.66 37.42
C ARG A 77 1.75 -3.01 37.50
N LEU A 78 1.99 -2.13 38.47
CA LEU A 78 3.27 -1.42 38.60
C LEU A 78 4.48 -2.34 38.84
N SER A 79 4.27 -3.50 39.47
CA SER A 79 5.33 -4.49 39.71
C SER A 79 5.62 -5.37 38.48
N ASP A 80 4.72 -5.37 37.48
CA ASP A 80 4.85 -6.17 36.26
C ASP A 80 5.66 -5.40 35.21
N LYS A 81 6.98 -5.67 35.19
CA LYS A 81 7.92 -5.06 34.24
C LYS A 81 7.59 -5.40 32.77
N LYS A 82 6.89 -6.52 32.52
CA LYS A 82 6.52 -6.98 31.18
C LYS A 82 5.26 -6.32 30.65
N TYR A 83 4.40 -5.81 31.53
CA TYR A 83 3.11 -5.22 31.17
C TYR A 83 3.20 -4.16 30.06
N ALA A 84 4.21 -3.27 30.13
CA ALA A 84 4.39 -2.23 29.12
C ALA A 84 4.72 -2.80 27.72
N TYR A 85 5.47 -3.90 27.67
CA TYR A 85 5.80 -4.60 26.41
C TYR A 85 4.61 -5.40 25.89
N GLN A 86 3.87 -6.08 26.79
CA GLN A 86 2.65 -6.78 26.43
C GLN A 86 1.62 -5.83 25.81
N GLN A 87 1.38 -4.67 26.42
CA GLN A 87 0.44 -3.68 25.87
C GLN A 87 0.87 -3.19 24.48
N ARG A 88 2.17 -3.05 24.24
CA ARG A 88 2.69 -2.68 22.91
C ARG A 88 2.50 -3.80 21.89
N TYR A 89 2.70 -5.04 22.29
CA TYR A 89 2.43 -6.19 21.43
C TYR A 89 0.94 -6.26 21.07
N GLU A 90 0.04 -6.01 22.03
CA GLU A 90 -1.41 -5.94 21.80
C GLU A 90 -1.77 -4.79 20.84
N ARG A 91 -1.15 -3.61 21.00
CA ARG A 91 -1.30 -2.50 20.03
C ARG A 91 -0.80 -2.90 18.64
N LEU A 92 0.35 -3.55 18.53
CA LEU A 92 0.85 -4.03 17.24
C LEU A 92 -0.14 -5.02 16.60
N ALA A 93 -0.70 -5.92 17.39
CA ALA A 93 -1.67 -6.91 16.95
C ALA A 93 -3.02 -6.30 16.54
N SER A 94 -3.45 -5.20 17.16
CA SER A 94 -4.71 -4.52 16.79
C SER A 94 -4.68 -3.97 15.36
N TYR A 95 -3.49 -3.69 14.81
CA TYR A 95 -3.29 -3.26 13.43
C TYR A 95 -3.12 -4.41 12.42
N ASN A 96 -3.27 -5.69 12.82
CA ASN A 96 -3.12 -6.84 11.92
C ASN A 96 -3.99 -6.72 10.65
N ASN A 97 -5.23 -6.23 10.81
CA ASN A 97 -6.14 -6.05 9.67
C ASN A 97 -5.68 -4.93 8.72
N LEU A 98 -5.06 -3.87 9.25
CA LEU A 98 -4.50 -2.80 8.43
C LEU A 98 -3.36 -3.32 7.54
N PHE A 99 -2.43 -4.09 8.12
CA PHE A 99 -1.34 -4.70 7.35
C PHE A 99 -1.83 -5.77 6.37
N LYS A 100 -2.92 -6.47 6.67
CA LYS A 100 -3.58 -7.36 5.70
C LYS A 100 -4.10 -6.57 4.50
N LYS A 101 -4.85 -5.48 4.74
CA LYS A 101 -5.33 -4.58 3.68
C LYS A 101 -4.18 -4.01 2.85
N LEU A 102 -3.07 -3.61 3.49
CA LEU A 102 -1.87 -3.16 2.79
C LEU A 102 -1.33 -4.23 1.85
N ARG A 103 -1.24 -5.50 2.30
CA ARG A 103 -0.79 -6.62 1.45
C ARG A 103 -1.73 -6.85 0.27
N ASP A 104 -3.05 -6.81 0.51
CA ASP A 104 -4.05 -6.98 -0.55
C ASP A 104 -3.94 -5.86 -1.60
N ALA A 105 -3.77 -4.60 -1.16
CA ALA A 105 -3.58 -3.45 -2.03
C ALA A 105 -2.26 -3.52 -2.81
N GLN A 106 -1.15 -3.94 -2.17
CA GLN A 106 0.13 -4.18 -2.83
C GLN A 106 0.00 -5.18 -3.98
N ILE A 107 -0.72 -6.29 -3.78
CA ILE A 107 -0.97 -7.29 -4.83
C ILE A 107 -1.77 -6.69 -5.99
N ARG A 108 -2.81 -5.89 -5.70
CA ARG A 108 -3.61 -5.20 -6.72
C ARG A 108 -2.77 -4.20 -7.53
N VAL A 109 -1.97 -3.38 -6.86
CA VAL A 109 -1.07 -2.41 -7.50
C VAL A 109 -0.02 -3.12 -8.35
N ARG A 110 0.57 -4.21 -7.86
CA ARG A 110 1.52 -5.02 -8.62
C ARG A 110 0.90 -5.58 -9.90
N ALA A 111 -0.35 -6.04 -9.84
CA ALA A 111 -1.04 -6.60 -11.01
C ALA A 111 -1.44 -5.56 -12.06
N VAL A 112 -1.70 -4.32 -11.64
CA VAL A 112 -2.31 -3.27 -12.49
C VAL A 112 -1.31 -2.20 -12.94
N ILE A 113 -0.34 -1.87 -12.09
CA ILE A 113 0.68 -0.82 -12.31
C ILE A 113 2.05 -1.47 -12.54
N GLY A 114 2.44 -2.42 -11.69
CA GLY A 114 3.70 -3.17 -11.86
C GLY A 114 4.97 -2.38 -11.55
N ASP A 115 4.93 -1.44 -10.61
CA ASP A 115 6.12 -0.67 -10.20
C ASP A 115 6.92 -1.42 -9.11
N ARG A 116 8.19 -1.71 -9.40
CA ARG A 116 9.08 -2.47 -8.49
C ARG A 116 9.52 -1.65 -7.28
N GLU A 117 9.68 -0.34 -7.42
CA GLU A 117 10.11 0.53 -6.32
C GLU A 117 8.98 0.68 -5.29
N VAL A 118 7.73 0.83 -5.76
CA VAL A 118 6.55 0.79 -4.90
C VAL A 118 6.46 -0.52 -4.12
N ASP A 119 6.68 -1.64 -4.80
CA ASP A 119 6.65 -2.96 -4.16
C ASP A 119 7.72 -3.09 -3.07
N GLN A 120 8.94 -2.65 -3.36
CA GLN A 120 10.05 -2.66 -2.39
C GLN A 120 9.78 -1.75 -1.19
N ALA A 121 9.19 -0.57 -1.41
CA ALA A 121 8.81 0.34 -0.35
C ALA A 121 7.77 -0.28 0.59
N VAL A 122 6.75 -0.96 0.05
CA VAL A 122 5.78 -1.70 0.88
C VAL A 122 6.46 -2.81 1.69
N GLU A 123 7.42 -3.54 1.11
CA GLU A 123 8.17 -4.57 1.86
C GLU A 123 9.08 -3.98 2.95
N VAL A 124 9.52 -2.71 2.84
CA VAL A 124 10.17 -2.01 3.97
C VAL A 124 9.20 -1.90 5.14
N LEU A 125 7.94 -1.51 4.92
CA LEU A 125 6.94 -1.41 5.99
C LEU A 125 6.69 -2.76 6.68
N PHE A 126 6.58 -3.86 5.92
CA PHE A 126 6.42 -5.20 6.51
C PHE A 126 7.66 -5.65 7.32
N ARG A 127 8.86 -5.40 6.81
CA ARG A 127 10.10 -5.71 7.54
C ARG A 127 10.22 -4.91 8.83
N THR A 128 9.87 -3.63 8.79
CA THR A 128 9.86 -2.77 9.98
C THR A 128 8.88 -3.28 11.03
N ARG A 129 7.69 -3.76 10.61
CA ARG A 129 6.74 -4.41 11.52
C ARG A 129 7.32 -5.65 12.20
N ALA A 130 8.01 -6.51 11.45
CA ALA A 130 8.66 -7.70 12.00
C ALA A 130 9.77 -7.30 12.99
N GLN A 131 10.60 -6.32 12.63
CA GLN A 131 11.66 -5.81 13.51
C GLN A 131 11.09 -5.25 14.83
N LEU A 132 9.97 -4.53 14.79
CA LEU A 132 9.29 -4.05 15.99
C LEU A 132 8.74 -5.19 16.85
N ALA A 133 8.11 -6.20 16.24
CA ALA A 133 7.62 -7.37 16.97
C ALA A 133 8.76 -8.06 17.73
N THR A 134 9.88 -8.30 17.04
CA THR A 134 11.10 -8.89 17.62
C THR A 134 11.68 -8.01 18.73
N ALA A 135 11.72 -6.69 18.54
CA ALA A 135 12.23 -5.78 19.57
C ALA A 135 11.36 -5.78 20.83
N ILE A 136 10.04 -5.86 20.69
CA ILE A 136 9.12 -5.97 21.83
C ILE A 136 9.36 -7.26 22.60
N GLU A 137 9.46 -8.39 21.90
CA GLU A 137 9.66 -9.71 22.49
C GLU A 137 10.99 -9.80 23.24
N ILE A 138 12.11 -9.48 22.57
CA ILE A 138 13.43 -9.53 23.19
C ILE A 138 13.54 -8.56 24.38
N LEU A 139 12.94 -7.37 24.29
CA LEU A 139 12.95 -6.43 25.41
C LEU A 139 12.10 -6.90 26.59
N ALA A 140 11.04 -7.66 26.35
CA ALA A 140 10.26 -8.30 27.40
C ALA A 140 11.08 -9.39 28.10
N ASP A 141 11.84 -10.19 27.36
CA ASP A 141 12.73 -11.21 27.94
C ASP A 141 13.84 -10.58 28.79
N TYR A 142 14.43 -9.47 28.33
CA TYR A 142 15.40 -8.69 29.11
C TYR A 142 14.85 -8.10 30.42
N THR A 143 13.54 -8.17 30.69
CA THR A 143 12.99 -7.72 31.99
C THR A 143 13.24 -8.71 33.12
N ASP A 144 13.51 -9.98 32.78
CA ASP A 144 13.79 -11.04 33.74
C ASP A 144 15.27 -11.06 34.17
N TRP A 145 16.15 -10.39 33.43
CA TRP A 145 17.60 -10.39 33.68
C TRP A 145 18.00 -9.21 34.58
N GLU A 146 18.97 -9.42 35.46
CA GLU A 146 19.53 -8.33 36.25
C GLU A 146 20.49 -7.49 35.41
N ALA A 147 20.51 -6.16 35.59
CA ALA A 147 21.35 -5.27 34.79
C ALA A 147 22.86 -5.50 34.98
N SER A 148 23.24 -6.12 36.10
CA SER A 148 24.59 -6.60 36.43
C SER A 148 25.04 -7.81 35.62
N GLU A 149 24.10 -8.58 35.08
CA GLU A 149 24.36 -9.81 34.31
C GLU A 149 24.69 -9.51 32.84
N LEU A 150 24.37 -8.30 32.36
CA LEU A 150 24.56 -7.93 30.96
C LEU A 150 25.99 -7.48 30.67
N ASP A 151 26.59 -8.10 29.66
CA ASP A 151 27.86 -7.62 29.10
C ASP A 151 27.67 -6.32 28.28
N GLN A 152 28.77 -5.73 27.81
CA GLN A 152 28.70 -4.48 27.04
C GLN A 152 27.97 -4.64 25.69
N MET A 153 28.13 -5.79 25.04
CA MET A 153 27.51 -6.09 23.76
C MET A 153 25.99 -6.20 23.91
N GLU A 154 25.51 -6.84 24.96
CA GLU A 154 24.09 -6.98 25.27
C GLU A 154 23.47 -5.64 25.67
N LYS A 155 24.21 -4.79 26.40
CA LYS A 155 23.78 -3.42 26.71
C LYS A 155 23.57 -2.59 25.45
N ASP A 156 24.50 -2.67 24.50
CA ASP A 156 24.41 -1.95 23.24
C ASP A 156 23.28 -2.50 22.36
N HIS A 157 23.10 -3.83 22.33
CA HIS A 157 21.96 -4.46 21.66
C HIS A 157 20.63 -4.01 22.27
N ARG A 158 20.49 -4.03 23.59
CA ARG A 158 19.29 -3.56 24.30
C ARG A 158 19.00 -2.09 24.02
N LYS A 159 20.04 -1.24 23.97
CA LYS A 159 19.90 0.19 23.61
C LYS A 159 19.36 0.35 22.18
N LYS A 160 19.86 -0.44 21.24
CA LYS A 160 19.36 -0.45 19.85
C LYS A 160 17.89 -0.88 19.80
N LEU A 161 17.51 -1.99 20.45
CA LEU A 161 16.12 -2.45 20.48
C LEU A 161 15.17 -1.40 21.09
N ARG A 162 15.62 -0.70 22.14
CA ARG A 162 14.87 0.43 22.70
C ARG A 162 14.72 1.57 21.70
N SER A 163 15.76 1.91 20.94
CA SER A 163 15.67 2.93 19.90
C SER A 163 14.71 2.52 18.77
N ASP A 164 14.69 1.24 18.40
CA ASP A 164 13.77 0.72 17.40
C ASP A 164 12.32 0.83 17.91
N LEU A 165 12.08 0.40 19.14
CA LEU A 165 10.75 0.41 19.76
C LEU A 165 10.24 1.82 20.09
N TYR A 166 11.09 2.66 20.64
CA TYR A 166 10.74 4.00 21.09
C TYR A 166 11.32 5.03 20.13
N GLY A 167 10.46 5.60 19.30
CA GLY A 167 10.85 6.59 18.30
C GLY A 167 9.90 7.76 18.24
N SER A 168 10.43 8.91 17.85
CA SER A 168 9.67 10.15 17.66
C SER A 168 9.60 10.58 16.20
N PHE A 169 10.01 9.72 15.25
CA PHE A 169 10.06 10.07 13.81
C PHE A 169 10.90 11.32 13.54
N SER A 170 11.90 11.59 14.38
CA SER A 170 12.87 12.66 14.16
C SER A 170 13.96 12.19 13.20
N ARG A 171 14.80 13.11 12.71
CA ARG A 171 15.94 12.77 11.83
C ARG A 171 16.96 11.80 12.45
N SER A 172 16.95 11.63 13.78
CA SER A 172 17.83 10.69 14.48
C SER A 172 17.20 9.30 14.66
N ASP A 173 15.94 9.13 14.28
CA ASP A 173 15.20 7.86 14.34
C ASP A 173 15.34 7.12 13.01
N ASP A 174 16.31 6.20 12.92
CA ASP A 174 16.59 5.42 11.70
C ASP A 174 15.38 4.61 11.24
N LEU A 175 14.67 3.96 12.17
CA LEU A 175 13.50 3.16 11.85
C LEU A 175 12.34 4.06 11.39
N GLY A 176 12.10 5.19 12.07
CA GLY A 176 11.11 6.19 11.68
C GLY A 176 11.40 6.75 10.29
N SER A 177 12.66 7.08 10.01
CA SER A 177 13.09 7.61 8.71
C SER A 177 12.83 6.61 7.58
N LYS A 178 13.11 5.31 7.78
CA LYS A 178 12.80 4.26 6.79
C LYS A 178 11.31 4.12 6.51
N ILE A 179 10.46 4.30 7.52
CA ILE A 179 9.00 4.25 7.36
C ILE A 179 8.56 5.44 6.50
N THR A 180 8.94 6.66 6.89
CA THR A 180 8.57 7.89 6.18
C THR A 180 9.12 7.90 4.75
N GLU A 181 10.35 7.42 4.53
CA GLU A 181 10.92 7.28 3.18
C GLU A 181 10.12 6.29 2.34
N ALA A 182 9.76 5.12 2.89
CA ALA A 182 8.96 4.15 2.17
C ALA A 182 7.58 4.70 1.78
N VAL A 183 6.90 5.39 2.70
CA VAL A 183 5.61 6.06 2.41
C VAL A 183 5.78 7.12 1.34
N SER A 184 6.83 7.94 1.41
CA SER A 184 7.12 8.98 0.42
C SER A 184 7.40 8.38 -0.97
N VAL A 185 8.11 7.26 -1.07
CA VAL A 185 8.31 6.55 -2.35
C VAL A 185 6.98 6.08 -2.92
N ILE A 186 6.11 5.48 -2.11
CA ILE A 186 4.77 5.04 -2.52
C ILE A 186 3.97 6.24 -3.05
N GLU A 187 3.91 7.32 -2.28
CA GLU A 187 3.16 8.52 -2.63
C GLU A 187 3.69 9.18 -3.91
N ASN A 188 5.00 9.39 -4.02
CA ASN A 188 5.60 10.07 -5.17
C ASN A 188 5.40 9.30 -6.48
N LYS A 189 5.44 7.96 -6.43
CA LYS A 189 5.27 7.10 -7.60
C LYS A 189 3.81 6.93 -7.99
N LEU A 190 2.91 6.86 -7.02
CA LEU A 190 1.51 6.57 -7.26
C LEU A 190 0.63 7.81 -7.41
N SER A 191 1.04 8.97 -6.88
CA SER A 191 0.25 10.21 -6.96
C SER A 191 -0.08 10.64 -8.39
N PRO A 192 0.85 10.64 -9.36
CA PRO A 192 0.50 10.97 -10.74
C PRO A 192 -0.55 10.01 -11.31
N ILE A 193 -0.43 8.71 -11.01
CA ILE A 193 -1.36 7.67 -11.45
C ILE A 193 -2.74 7.86 -10.80
N ALA A 194 -2.77 8.18 -9.51
CA ALA A 194 -4.00 8.44 -8.76
C ALA A 194 -4.74 9.68 -9.30
N ARG A 195 -3.99 10.73 -9.67
CA ARG A 195 -4.55 11.99 -10.20
C ARG A 195 -4.89 11.94 -11.70
N LEU A 196 -4.58 10.84 -12.38
CA LEU A 196 -4.72 10.69 -13.84
C LEU A 196 -3.85 11.71 -14.61
N GLU A 197 -2.69 12.06 -14.06
CA GLU A 197 -1.68 12.96 -14.64
C GLU A 197 -0.65 12.22 -15.51
#